data_AF-A0A1F3SSJ3-F1
#
_entry.id   AF-A0A1F3SSJ3-F1
#
_cell.length_a   1.000
_cell.length_b   1.000
_cell.length_c   1.000
_cell.angle_alpha   90.00
_cell.angle_beta   90.00
_cell.angle_gamma   90.00
#
_symmetry.space_group_name_H-M   'P 1'
#
loop_
_entity.id
_entity.type
_entity.pdbx_description
1 polymer ?
#
loop_
_entity_poly.entity_id
_entity_poly.type
_entity_poly.pdbx_seq_one_letter_code
_entity_poly.pdbx_strand_id
1 'polypeptide(L)'
;MRSSFFLLVLCFFFAEEIGAATQVRGDSTTSPTVYASKTGATYLGMVAEGPGSGSGSGSGVGEVESEPYKTYIPLGSTATQQVCTTVTDGTLLPERLPSSNNLINITLKLTNDSGSTQTLYAAVKDGSNYEAFTLSSTTSVASSAGTVTSHGAIFTLASLCADQSASCSTISATTADGQREGELLVYFFLSATAPTVGQAVTTSENGVFYSLKISDKLPAGNYDLVALHKGDERLVAEIKDGDLITQMGSNLYRTMVFKYTGAPTADECPGTAVSEVRGAFYSQETAVLNGLLTIKGLTNETPYTFAMVLVNKFQFTTGLNNAITETPQSIEALLKANGCFLLTAGFEGSHPTIEYFRRFRDQVLLGDVWGGNLGKLAVVLYYHYGPGLARKIMALDSHSTFDLKSFIRTTANGLHDVMKHFWR
;
A
#
# COMPACT_ATOMS: atom_id res chain seq x y z
N MET A 1 -39.42 -5.70 53.87
CA MET A 1 -40.09 -4.38 53.87
C MET A 1 -39.02 -3.35 53.54
N ARG A 2 -38.89 -2.97 52.27
CA ARG A 2 -39.37 -1.70 51.71
C ARG A 2 -38.85 -0.49 52.49
N SER A 3 -37.74 0.07 52.02
CA SER A 3 -37.48 1.50 52.09
C SER A 3 -36.82 1.92 50.77
N SER A 4 -37.68 2.25 49.81
CA SER A 4 -37.36 3.16 48.72
C SER A 4 -37.28 4.56 49.32
N PHE A 5 -36.34 5.39 48.87
CA PHE A 5 -36.65 6.76 48.41
C PHE A 5 -35.39 7.40 47.80
N PHE A 6 -35.36 7.40 46.47
CA PHE A 6 -34.88 8.51 45.64
C PHE A 6 -33.57 9.19 46.07
N LEU A 7 -32.44 8.53 45.81
CA LEU A 7 -31.21 9.26 45.55
C LEU A 7 -31.02 9.39 44.04
N LEU A 8 -31.28 10.61 43.62
CA LEU A 8 -31.14 11.21 42.30
C LEU A 8 -29.76 10.89 41.70
N VAL A 9 -29.62 9.73 41.04
CA VAL A 9 -28.59 9.55 40.01
C VAL A 9 -29.09 10.36 38.82
N LEU A 10 -28.85 11.67 38.92
CA LEU A 10 -28.88 12.59 37.81
C LEU A 10 -27.82 12.04 36.84
N CYS A 11 -28.30 11.24 35.88
CA CYS A 11 -27.57 10.97 34.66
C CYS A 11 -27.32 12.35 34.04
N PHE A 12 -26.17 12.93 34.35
CA PHE A 12 -25.50 13.87 33.46
C PHE A 12 -25.18 13.10 32.18
N PHE A 13 -26.20 12.87 31.36
CA PHE A 13 -26.05 12.99 29.93
C PHE A 13 -25.69 14.47 29.71
N PHE A 14 -24.42 14.82 29.89
CA PHE A 14 -23.85 15.78 28.96
C PHE A 14 -23.95 15.06 27.61
N ALA A 15 -25.04 15.33 26.89
CA ALA A 15 -24.88 15.53 25.47
C ALA A 15 -23.82 16.63 25.40
N GLU A 16 -22.57 16.24 25.11
CA GLU A 16 -21.67 17.16 24.43
C GLU A 16 -22.44 17.53 23.15
N GLU A 17 -23.21 18.61 23.23
CA GLU A 17 -23.33 19.47 22.08
C GLU A 17 -21.89 19.86 21.77
N ILE A 18 -21.26 19.05 20.91
CA ILE A 18 -20.08 19.45 20.17
C ILE A 18 -20.55 20.71 19.47
N GLY A 19 -20.29 21.87 20.09
CA GLY A 19 -20.49 23.15 19.45
C GLY A 19 -19.71 23.05 18.16
N ALA A 20 -20.43 22.93 17.06
CA ALA A 20 -19.80 22.82 15.75
C ALA A 20 -18.94 24.08 15.63
N ALA A 21 -17.61 23.88 15.63
CA ALA A 21 -16.67 24.95 15.44
C ALA A 21 -16.36 25.01 13.94
N THR A 22 -16.08 26.22 13.45
CA THR A 22 -15.61 26.40 12.08
C THR A 22 -14.31 25.61 11.90
N GLN A 23 -14.33 24.60 11.04
CA GLN A 23 -13.25 23.63 10.93
C GLN A 23 -13.05 23.17 9.49
N VAL A 24 -11.80 22.93 9.13
CA VAL A 24 -11.38 22.22 7.91
C VAL A 24 -10.81 20.87 8.33
N ARG A 25 -11.31 19.79 7.73
CA ARG A 25 -10.88 18.41 8.01
C ARG A 25 -10.58 17.67 6.71
N GLY A 26 -9.82 16.57 6.79
CA GLY A 26 -9.70 15.65 5.67
C GLY A 26 -11.02 14.94 5.36
N ASP A 27 -11.21 14.53 4.11
CA ASP A 27 -12.42 13.80 3.66
C ASP A 27 -12.59 12.43 4.37
N SER A 28 -11.49 11.84 4.82
CA SER A 28 -11.50 10.59 5.58
C SER A 28 -10.54 10.68 6.76
N THR A 29 -10.85 9.94 7.82
CA THR A 29 -9.95 9.76 8.96
C THR A 29 -8.79 8.82 8.65
N THR A 30 -8.87 8.01 7.58
CA THR A 30 -7.86 6.99 7.25
C THR A 30 -7.03 7.31 6.00
N SER A 31 -7.66 7.79 4.92
CA SER A 31 -6.97 8.14 3.66
C SER A 31 -7.75 9.22 2.90
N PRO A 32 -7.23 10.45 2.78
CA PRO A 32 -7.93 11.51 2.06
C PRO A 32 -7.90 11.24 0.54
N THR A 33 -8.90 11.77 -0.17
CA THR A 33 -9.00 11.64 -1.61
C THR A 33 -8.20 12.75 -2.29
N VAL A 34 -7.11 12.38 -2.97
CA VAL A 34 -6.14 13.32 -3.55
C VAL A 34 -5.85 12.95 -5.00
N TYR A 35 -5.89 13.95 -5.89
CA TYR A 35 -5.68 13.77 -7.33
C TYR A 35 -4.64 14.74 -7.88
N ALA A 36 -3.88 14.30 -8.89
CA ALA A 36 -3.02 15.14 -9.69
C ALA A 36 -3.48 15.16 -11.15
N SER A 37 -3.23 16.24 -11.88
CA SER A 37 -3.45 16.31 -13.32
C SER A 37 -2.46 17.27 -13.97
N LYS A 38 -1.91 16.88 -15.13
CA LYS A 38 -1.08 17.75 -15.96
C LYS A 38 -1.88 18.71 -16.85
N THR A 39 -3.11 18.34 -17.21
CA THR A 39 -3.92 19.08 -18.21
C THR A 39 -5.30 19.50 -17.70
N GLY A 40 -5.71 19.01 -16.52
CA GLY A 40 -7.03 19.23 -15.93
C GLY A 40 -8.15 18.35 -16.50
N ALA A 41 -7.90 17.58 -17.57
CA ALA A 41 -8.91 16.72 -18.19
C ALA A 41 -8.97 15.31 -17.59
N THR A 42 -7.82 14.78 -17.18
CA THR A 42 -7.69 13.43 -16.63
C THR A 42 -6.93 13.50 -15.31
N TYR A 43 -7.39 12.74 -14.32
CA TYR A 43 -6.85 12.78 -12.97
C TYR A 43 -6.16 11.46 -12.60
N LEU A 44 -4.95 11.59 -12.07
CA LEU A 44 -4.23 10.53 -11.40
C LEU A 44 -4.61 10.52 -9.92
N GLY A 45 -5.22 9.43 -9.44
CA GLY A 45 -5.40 9.22 -8.01
C GLY A 45 -4.04 9.02 -7.33
N MET A 46 -3.79 9.76 -6.25
CA MET A 46 -2.54 9.70 -5.49
C MET A 46 -2.69 8.82 -4.25
N VAL A 47 -1.58 8.27 -3.76
CA VAL A 47 -1.57 7.59 -2.47
C VAL A 47 -1.57 8.65 -1.39
N ALA A 48 -2.51 8.55 -0.45
CA ALA A 48 -2.54 9.40 0.72
C ALA A 48 -2.85 8.61 1.99
N GLU A 49 -2.18 9.00 3.07
CA GLU A 49 -2.21 8.34 4.36
C GLU A 49 -2.65 9.35 5.42
N GLY A 50 -3.60 8.96 6.27
CA GLY A 50 -3.84 9.67 7.52
C GLY A 50 -2.60 9.61 8.42
N PRO A 51 -2.43 10.56 9.36
CA PRO A 51 -1.54 10.37 10.48
C PRO A 51 -1.83 9.02 11.14
N GLY A 52 -0.75 8.31 11.47
CA GLY A 52 -0.82 6.92 11.89
C GLY A 52 -1.81 6.74 13.03
N SER A 53 -2.59 5.67 12.99
CA SER A 53 -3.52 5.26 14.05
C SER A 53 -2.80 4.81 15.32
N GLY A 54 -1.92 5.67 15.87
CA GLY A 54 -1.55 5.59 17.26
C GLY A 54 -2.85 5.60 18.04
N SER A 55 -3.09 4.55 18.82
CA SER A 55 -4.37 4.17 19.40
C SER A 55 -4.93 5.15 20.47
N GLY A 56 -4.63 6.44 20.39
CA GLY A 56 -5.17 7.48 21.22
C GLY A 56 -6.46 8.02 20.62
N SER A 57 -7.60 7.56 21.13
CA SER A 57 -8.90 8.16 20.84
C SER A 57 -8.92 9.62 21.28
N GLY A 58 -9.08 10.57 20.36
CA GLY A 58 -9.76 11.83 20.68
C GLY A 58 -9.20 13.16 20.18
N SER A 59 -8.08 13.23 19.45
CA SER A 59 -7.59 14.51 18.88
C SER A 59 -7.40 14.40 17.37
N GLY A 60 -7.81 15.41 16.62
CA GLY A 60 -8.13 15.31 15.20
C GLY A 60 -6.95 15.03 14.27
N VAL A 61 -7.16 14.01 13.46
CA VAL A 61 -6.29 13.58 12.35
C VAL A 61 -6.01 14.78 11.42
N GLY A 62 -4.75 15.20 11.35
CA GLY A 62 -4.31 16.30 10.49
C GLY A 62 -4.54 17.71 11.05
N GLU A 63 -5.07 17.88 12.26
CA GLU A 63 -5.31 19.20 12.88
C GLU A 63 -4.03 19.78 13.53
N VAL A 64 -2.98 18.97 13.67
CA VAL A 64 -1.67 19.38 14.21
C VAL A 64 -0.55 19.16 13.21
N GLU A 65 0.40 20.09 13.17
CA GLU A 65 1.52 20.08 12.23
C GLU A 65 2.41 18.82 12.37
N SER A 66 2.55 18.25 13.57
CA SER A 66 3.36 17.05 13.81
C SER A 66 2.71 15.77 13.25
N GLU A 67 1.41 15.82 12.94
CA GLU A 67 0.62 14.67 12.46
C GLU A 67 -0.18 15.03 11.21
N PRO A 68 0.47 15.50 10.13
CA PRO A 68 -0.23 15.90 8.93
C PRO A 68 -0.68 14.67 8.13
N TYR A 69 -1.68 14.86 7.27
CA TYR A 69 -1.95 13.90 6.20
C TYR A 69 -0.75 13.81 5.26
N LYS A 70 -0.32 12.61 4.88
CA LYS A 70 0.81 12.43 3.96
C LYS A 70 0.26 12.11 2.57
N THR A 71 0.66 12.89 1.57
CA THR A 71 0.27 12.68 0.17
C THR A 71 1.53 12.45 -0.66
N TYR A 72 1.55 11.39 -1.48
CA TYR A 72 2.70 11.02 -2.30
C TYR A 72 2.45 11.38 -3.76
N ILE A 73 3.17 12.39 -4.24
CA ILE A 73 3.03 12.98 -5.57
C ILE A 73 4.21 12.55 -6.45
N PRO A 74 4.00 11.70 -7.48
CA PRO A 74 5.04 11.43 -8.46
C PRO A 74 5.24 12.60 -9.42
N LEU A 75 6.48 12.85 -9.84
CA LEU A 75 6.78 13.71 -10.98
C LEU A 75 7.35 12.91 -12.17
N GLY A 76 6.78 13.10 -13.35
CA GLY A 76 7.18 12.48 -14.61
C GLY A 76 8.15 13.35 -15.42
N SER A 77 9.27 13.73 -14.81
CA SER A 77 10.29 14.63 -15.39
C SER A 77 11.03 14.08 -16.63
N THR A 78 10.99 12.76 -16.87
CA THR A 78 11.75 12.05 -17.91
C THR A 78 10.90 10.97 -18.56
N ALA A 79 11.24 10.59 -19.79
CA ALA A 79 10.57 9.49 -20.50
C ALA A 79 10.62 8.17 -19.69
N THR A 80 11.74 7.90 -19.01
CA THR A 80 11.90 6.73 -18.15
C THR A 80 10.87 6.74 -17.02
N GLN A 81 10.71 7.84 -16.29
CA GLN A 81 9.69 7.92 -15.22
C GLN A 81 8.26 7.70 -15.72
N GLN A 82 7.96 8.14 -16.94
CA GLN A 82 6.65 7.95 -17.56
C GLN A 82 6.35 6.49 -17.91
N VAL A 83 7.38 5.65 -18.11
CA VAL A 83 7.21 4.21 -18.38
C VAL A 83 7.46 3.31 -17.16
N CYS A 84 8.12 3.82 -16.11
CA CYS A 84 8.38 3.11 -14.85
C CYS A 84 7.36 3.47 -13.77
N THR A 85 6.08 3.52 -14.12
CA THR A 85 4.98 3.88 -13.22
C THR A 85 3.80 2.94 -13.40
N THR A 86 2.94 2.82 -12.39
CA THR A 86 1.67 2.08 -12.49
C THR A 86 0.56 2.89 -13.15
N VAL A 87 0.83 4.14 -13.52
CA VAL A 87 -0.14 5.00 -14.22
C VAL A 87 -0.23 4.56 -15.67
N THR A 88 -1.44 4.25 -16.14
CA THR A 88 -1.70 3.78 -17.51
C THR A 88 -1.22 4.76 -18.58
N ASP A 89 -1.29 6.05 -18.29
CA ASP A 89 -0.79 7.12 -19.15
C ASP A 89 0.21 7.97 -18.36
N GLY A 90 1.51 7.69 -18.55
CA GLY A 90 2.59 8.42 -17.90
C GLY A 90 2.62 9.91 -18.22
N THR A 91 1.93 10.36 -19.27
CA THR A 91 1.80 11.79 -19.58
C THR A 91 0.92 12.54 -18.58
N LEU A 92 0.14 11.82 -17.75
CA LEU A 92 -0.66 12.39 -16.66
C LEU A 92 0.16 12.75 -15.43
N LEU A 93 1.40 12.26 -15.34
CA LEU A 93 2.29 12.61 -14.23
C LEU A 93 2.56 14.13 -14.24
N PRO A 94 2.45 14.81 -13.09
CA PRO A 94 2.95 16.16 -12.93
C PRO A 94 4.41 16.29 -13.36
N GLU A 95 4.81 17.46 -13.85
CA GLU A 95 6.20 17.75 -14.21
C GLU A 95 6.89 18.58 -13.12
N ARG A 96 8.23 18.68 -13.19
CA ARG A 96 8.97 19.65 -12.37
C ARG A 96 8.56 21.08 -12.74
N LEU A 97 8.75 22.00 -11.80
CA LEU A 97 8.64 23.43 -12.06
C LEU A 97 9.65 23.86 -13.14
N PRO A 98 9.31 24.83 -14.01
CA PRO A 98 8.26 25.85 -13.84
C PRO A 98 6.92 25.55 -14.53
N SER A 99 6.62 24.30 -14.91
CA SER A 99 5.37 23.99 -15.62
C SER A 99 4.13 24.44 -14.84
N SER A 100 3.29 25.27 -15.48
CA SER A 100 2.13 25.93 -14.86
C SER A 100 0.92 25.02 -14.71
N ASN A 101 0.90 23.86 -15.34
CA ASN A 101 -0.32 23.08 -15.54
C ASN A 101 -0.48 21.89 -14.58
N ASN A 102 0.44 21.71 -13.63
CA ASN A 102 0.36 20.64 -12.65
C ASN A 102 -0.68 20.97 -11.57
N LEU A 103 -1.91 20.56 -11.81
CA LEU A 103 -3.02 20.70 -10.88
C LEU A 103 -2.96 19.60 -9.81
N ILE A 104 -3.10 20.00 -8.56
CA ILE A 104 -3.31 19.13 -7.41
C ILE A 104 -4.69 19.45 -6.86
N ASN A 105 -5.50 18.43 -6.62
CA ASN A 105 -6.84 18.54 -6.05
C ASN A 105 -6.92 17.67 -4.79
N ILE A 106 -7.17 18.30 -3.65
CA ILE A 106 -7.34 17.62 -2.35
C ILE A 106 -8.80 17.78 -1.92
N THR A 107 -9.48 16.67 -1.68
CA THR A 107 -10.86 16.73 -1.16
C THR A 107 -10.85 16.97 0.34
N LEU A 108 -11.52 18.04 0.77
CA LEU A 108 -11.62 18.48 2.15
C LEU A 108 -13.08 18.48 2.61
N LYS A 109 -13.28 18.24 3.90
CA LYS A 109 -14.55 18.42 4.60
C LYS A 109 -14.54 19.75 5.35
N LEU A 110 -15.49 20.61 5.05
CA LEU A 110 -15.60 21.96 5.59
C LEU A 110 -16.85 22.11 6.43
N THR A 111 -16.70 22.69 7.62
CA THR A 111 -17.80 23.12 8.50
C THR A 111 -17.60 24.59 8.85
N ASN A 112 -18.66 25.40 8.81
CA ASN A 112 -18.59 26.82 9.13
C ASN A 112 -19.72 27.27 10.05
N ASP A 113 -19.36 27.57 11.29
CA ASP A 113 -20.26 27.99 12.37
C ASP A 113 -19.94 29.39 12.89
N SER A 114 -19.13 30.15 12.14
CA SER A 114 -18.63 31.48 12.54
C SER A 114 -19.70 32.59 12.53
N GLY A 115 -20.93 32.30 12.12
CA GLY A 115 -21.98 33.29 11.91
C GLY A 115 -21.79 34.17 10.67
N SER A 116 -20.76 33.93 9.86
CA SER A 116 -20.47 34.65 8.61
C SER A 116 -20.00 33.69 7.52
N THR A 117 -20.11 34.11 6.25
CA THR A 117 -19.56 33.30 5.15
C THR A 117 -18.04 33.30 5.22
N GLN A 118 -17.44 32.13 5.22
CA GLN A 118 -16.00 31.95 5.20
C GLN A 118 -15.57 31.43 3.82
N THR A 119 -14.33 31.68 3.42
CA THR A 119 -13.76 31.16 2.17
C THR A 119 -12.54 30.30 2.48
N LEU A 120 -12.37 29.21 1.74
CA LEU A 120 -11.22 28.30 1.84
C LEU A 120 -9.97 28.94 1.24
N TYR A 121 -8.90 28.95 2.03
CA TYR A 121 -7.56 29.39 1.64
C TYR A 121 -6.52 28.34 2.03
N ALA A 122 -5.30 28.52 1.53
CA ALA A 122 -4.18 27.65 1.82
C ALA A 122 -2.90 28.47 2.05
N ALA A 123 -2.01 27.91 2.87
CA ALA A 123 -0.69 28.45 3.12
C ALA A 123 0.35 27.32 3.08
N VAL A 124 1.57 27.62 2.66
CA VAL A 124 2.69 26.67 2.60
C VAL A 124 3.75 27.07 3.60
N LYS A 125 4.40 26.09 4.22
CA LYS A 125 5.47 26.34 5.17
C LYS A 125 6.74 26.83 4.47
N ASP A 126 7.24 27.99 4.85
CA ASP A 126 8.57 28.51 4.52
C ASP A 126 9.36 28.84 5.79
N GLY A 127 10.44 28.10 6.03
CA GLY A 127 11.18 28.15 7.29
C GLY A 127 10.29 27.86 8.50
N SER A 128 10.06 28.86 9.34
CA SER A 128 9.21 28.78 10.54
C SER A 128 7.80 29.32 10.35
N ASN A 129 7.50 29.94 9.20
CA ASN A 129 6.23 30.61 8.96
C ASN A 129 5.41 29.86 7.90
N TYR A 130 4.11 30.12 7.85
CA TYR A 130 3.24 29.72 6.75
C TYR A 130 2.90 30.94 5.91
N GLU A 131 3.03 30.84 4.59
CA GLU A 131 2.74 31.93 3.66
C GLU A 131 1.56 31.56 2.77
N ALA A 132 0.57 32.45 2.70
CA ALA A 132 -0.63 32.21 1.90
C ALA A 132 -0.30 32.12 0.40
N PHE A 133 -0.93 31.18 -0.30
CA PHE A 133 -0.83 31.06 -1.75
C PHE A 133 -2.22 30.91 -2.39
N THR A 134 -2.27 31.09 -3.71
CA THR A 134 -3.54 31.09 -4.44
C THR A 134 -4.00 29.68 -4.79
N LEU A 135 -5.24 29.37 -4.41
CA LEU A 135 -5.99 28.22 -4.94
C LEU A 135 -6.56 28.57 -6.33
N SER A 136 -6.53 27.62 -7.25
CA SER A 136 -7.13 27.73 -8.58
C SER A 136 -8.65 27.86 -8.54
N SER A 137 -9.29 27.37 -7.47
CA SER A 137 -10.71 27.53 -7.21
C SER A 137 -10.95 27.96 -5.76
N THR A 138 -11.60 29.10 -5.56
CA THR A 138 -12.05 29.54 -4.25
C THR A 138 -13.41 28.95 -3.92
N THR A 139 -13.54 28.37 -2.72
CA THR A 139 -14.80 27.82 -2.22
C THR A 139 -15.27 28.68 -1.06
N SER A 140 -16.43 29.31 -1.19
CA SER A 140 -17.10 30.00 -0.09
C SER A 140 -18.12 29.07 0.59
N VAL A 141 -18.04 28.97 1.90
CA VAL A 141 -18.89 28.14 2.75
C VAL A 141 -19.76 29.08 3.56
N ALA A 142 -21.08 29.09 3.29
CA ALA A 142 -22.04 29.85 4.10
C ALA A 142 -22.03 29.34 5.54
N SER A 143 -22.30 30.21 6.51
CA SER A 143 -22.43 29.76 7.90
C SER A 143 -23.69 28.91 8.04
N SER A 144 -23.53 27.67 8.48
CA SER A 144 -24.63 26.73 8.70
C SER A 144 -24.23 25.76 9.80
N ALA A 145 -24.86 25.92 10.96
CA ALA A 145 -24.62 25.13 12.17
C ALA A 145 -24.50 23.63 11.86
N GLY A 146 -23.28 23.08 12.01
CA GLY A 146 -23.01 21.64 11.93
C GLY A 146 -23.14 21.01 10.54
N THR A 147 -23.26 21.80 9.46
CA THR A 147 -23.33 21.26 8.10
C THR A 147 -21.93 21.00 7.55
N VAL A 148 -21.61 19.72 7.33
CA VAL A 148 -20.35 19.31 6.69
C VAL A 148 -20.52 19.25 5.18
N THR A 149 -19.68 19.97 4.45
CA THR A 149 -19.67 20.00 2.98
C THR A 149 -18.33 19.48 2.45
N SER A 150 -18.35 18.75 1.32
CA SER A 150 -17.13 18.22 0.69
C SER A 150 -16.73 19.09 -0.48
N HIS A 151 -15.48 19.54 -0.50
CA HIS A 151 -14.97 20.49 -1.48
C HIS A 151 -13.54 20.16 -1.92
N GLY A 152 -13.26 20.34 -3.20
CA GLY A 152 -11.90 20.22 -3.75
C GLY A 152 -11.09 21.50 -3.53
N ALA A 153 -9.96 21.39 -2.86
CA ALA A 153 -8.92 22.42 -2.84
C ALA A 153 -8.01 22.19 -4.04
N ILE A 154 -8.22 22.98 -5.10
CA ILE A 154 -7.47 22.88 -6.35
C ILE A 154 -6.39 23.95 -6.36
N PHE A 155 -5.14 23.59 -6.62
CA PHE A 155 -4.02 24.50 -6.78
C PHE A 155 -3.00 23.92 -7.75
N THR A 156 -1.98 24.71 -8.11
CA THR A 156 -0.88 24.23 -8.94
C THR A 156 0.42 24.16 -8.15
N LEU A 157 1.34 23.29 -8.54
CA LEU A 157 2.70 23.32 -7.97
C LEU A 157 3.37 24.68 -8.21
N ALA A 158 3.04 25.36 -9.32
CA ALA A 158 3.54 26.69 -9.61
C ALA A 158 2.96 27.75 -8.66
N SER A 159 1.66 27.72 -8.36
CA SER A 159 1.04 28.66 -7.42
C SER A 159 1.50 28.45 -5.98
N LEU A 160 1.80 27.20 -5.60
CA LEU A 160 2.44 26.86 -4.33
C LEU A 160 3.85 27.47 -4.19
N CYS A 161 4.51 27.74 -5.31
CA CYS A 161 5.91 28.20 -5.39
C CYS A 161 6.09 29.57 -6.02
N ALA A 162 4.99 30.33 -6.22
CA ALA A 162 5.00 31.56 -7.00
C ALA A 162 5.93 32.65 -6.41
N ASP A 163 6.17 32.61 -5.09
CA ASP A 163 7.04 33.58 -4.39
C ASP A 163 8.47 33.08 -4.14
N GLN A 164 8.86 31.94 -4.73
CA GLN A 164 10.20 31.34 -4.58
C GLN A 164 10.68 31.25 -3.12
N SER A 165 9.81 30.78 -2.24
CA SER A 165 10.18 30.35 -0.89
C SER A 165 11.29 29.30 -0.94
N ALA A 166 12.14 29.27 0.10
CA ALA A 166 13.28 28.34 0.18
C ALA A 166 12.82 26.87 0.08
N SER A 167 11.59 26.59 0.52
CA SER A 167 10.94 25.27 0.47
C SER A 167 10.76 24.70 -0.95
N CYS A 168 10.56 25.54 -1.97
CA CYS A 168 10.33 25.09 -3.35
C CYS A 168 11.60 24.75 -4.14
N SER A 169 12.78 25.03 -3.57
CA SER A 169 14.07 24.67 -4.18
C SER A 169 14.19 23.16 -4.46
N THR A 170 13.60 22.33 -3.60
CA THR A 170 13.59 20.86 -3.69
C THR A 170 12.87 20.33 -4.94
N ILE A 171 11.85 21.05 -5.42
CA ILE A 171 11.03 20.69 -6.58
C ILE A 171 11.32 21.51 -7.84
N SER A 172 12.24 22.48 -7.74
CA SER A 172 12.72 23.29 -8.86
C SER A 172 13.69 22.51 -9.76
N ALA A 173 13.62 22.71 -11.08
CA ALA A 173 14.37 21.95 -12.10
C ALA A 173 15.87 22.27 -12.23
N THR A 174 16.54 22.76 -11.19
CA THR A 174 17.79 23.52 -11.37
C THR A 174 19.09 22.74 -11.62
N THR A 175 19.14 21.40 -11.61
CA THR A 175 20.33 20.68 -12.11
C THR A 175 20.05 19.27 -12.63
N ALA A 176 20.83 18.88 -13.64
CA ALA A 176 20.80 17.65 -14.43
C ALA A 176 20.54 16.35 -13.64
N ASP A 177 19.62 15.53 -14.18
CA ASP A 177 19.41 14.08 -13.97
C ASP A 177 19.41 13.48 -12.57
N GLY A 178 19.58 14.30 -11.52
CA GLY A 178 19.45 13.86 -10.14
C GLY A 178 17.99 13.62 -9.83
N GLN A 179 17.62 12.36 -9.60
CA GLN A 179 16.38 11.98 -8.95
C GLN A 179 16.26 12.70 -7.59
N ARG A 180 15.12 13.33 -7.32
CA ARG A 180 14.88 14.14 -6.12
C ARG A 180 13.67 13.62 -5.36
N GLU A 181 13.72 13.85 -4.05
CA GLU A 181 12.61 13.67 -3.13
C GLU A 181 12.56 14.92 -2.25
N GLY A 182 11.36 15.45 -2.03
CA GLY A 182 11.11 16.66 -1.27
C GLY A 182 9.79 16.56 -0.51
N GLU A 183 9.61 17.47 0.43
CA GLU A 183 8.41 17.56 1.25
C GLU A 183 8.00 19.02 1.39
N LEU A 184 6.71 19.29 1.18
CA LEU A 184 6.09 20.59 1.39
C LEU A 184 4.93 20.42 2.35
N LEU A 185 4.90 21.24 3.40
CA LEU A 185 3.82 21.23 4.37
C LEU A 185 2.82 22.33 4.04
N VAL A 186 1.57 21.95 3.81
CA VAL A 186 0.47 22.84 3.43
C VAL A 186 -0.59 22.85 4.52
N TYR A 187 -1.07 24.05 4.85
CA TYR A 187 -2.13 24.29 5.82
C TYR A 187 -3.36 24.86 5.11
N PHE A 188 -4.49 24.19 5.20
CA PHE A 188 -5.78 24.67 4.68
C PHE A 188 -6.65 25.22 5.79
N PHE A 189 -7.25 26.38 5.57
CA PHE A 189 -8.05 27.08 6.59
C PHE A 189 -9.20 27.89 5.97
N LEU A 190 -10.17 28.23 6.80
CA LEU A 190 -11.29 29.10 6.46
C LEU A 190 -11.03 30.52 6.99
N SER A 191 -11.31 31.54 6.18
CA SER A 191 -11.22 32.95 6.59
C SER A 191 -12.30 33.81 5.92
N ALA A 192 -12.76 34.85 6.62
CA ALA A 192 -13.68 35.86 6.09
C ALA A 192 -12.93 36.90 5.24
N THR A 193 -11.64 37.10 5.53
CA THR A 193 -10.77 38.05 4.82
C THR A 193 -9.80 37.27 3.95
N ALA A 194 -9.73 37.63 2.67
CA ALA A 194 -8.75 37.06 1.75
C ALA A 194 -7.33 37.45 2.18
N PRO A 195 -6.44 36.48 2.46
CA PRO A 195 -5.04 36.78 2.68
C PRO A 195 -4.40 37.24 1.37
N THR A 196 -3.41 38.13 1.46
CA THR A 196 -2.56 38.46 0.31
C THR A 196 -1.58 37.31 0.08
N VAL A 197 -1.23 37.02 -1.17
CA VAL A 197 -0.20 36.02 -1.50
C VAL A 197 1.13 36.42 -0.83
N GLY A 198 1.82 35.45 -0.22
CA GLY A 198 3.03 35.66 0.58
C GLY A 198 2.77 36.20 2.00
N GLN A 199 1.52 36.52 2.36
CA GLN A 199 1.20 36.97 3.71
C GLN A 199 1.39 35.84 4.72
N ALA A 200 2.06 36.13 5.83
CA ALA A 200 2.19 35.20 6.94
C ALA A 200 0.82 34.82 7.53
N VAL A 201 0.59 33.52 7.69
CA VAL A 201 -0.62 32.92 8.26
C VAL A 201 -0.25 32.25 9.58
N THR A 202 -0.97 32.59 10.65
CA THR A 202 -0.88 31.87 11.92
C THR A 202 -1.72 30.62 11.84
N THR A 203 -1.10 29.45 12.07
CA THR A 203 -1.83 28.18 12.13
C THR A 203 -2.68 28.11 13.40
N SER A 204 -3.88 27.53 13.28
CA SER A 204 -4.80 27.30 14.39
C SER A 204 -5.40 25.90 14.31
N GLU A 205 -6.03 25.45 15.41
CA GLU A 205 -6.71 24.14 15.50
C GLU A 205 -7.91 23.97 14.53
N ASN A 206 -8.33 25.05 13.85
CA ASN A 206 -9.47 25.04 12.93
C ASN A 206 -9.11 24.70 11.47
N GLY A 207 -7.84 24.39 11.19
CA GLY A 207 -7.37 24.03 9.86
C GLY A 207 -6.79 22.62 9.80
N VAL A 208 -6.35 22.22 8.61
CA VAL A 208 -5.79 20.89 8.38
C VAL A 208 -4.45 20.96 7.66
N PHE A 209 -3.51 20.12 8.10
CA PHE A 209 -2.16 20.01 7.58
C PHE A 209 -2.01 18.82 6.63
N TYR A 210 -1.34 19.07 5.50
CA TYR A 210 -0.96 18.09 4.49
C TYR A 210 0.53 18.18 4.20
N SER A 211 1.26 17.09 4.47
CA SER A 211 2.62 16.84 4.01
C SER A 211 2.58 16.30 2.59
N LEU A 212 2.87 17.15 1.62
CA LEU A 212 3.01 16.80 0.21
C LEU A 212 4.43 16.28 0.00
N LYS A 213 4.56 14.96 -0.01
CA LYS A 213 5.79 14.27 -0.39
C LYS A 213 5.84 14.21 -1.90
N ILE A 214 6.90 14.75 -2.48
CA ILE A 214 7.06 14.86 -3.92
C ILE A 214 8.33 14.12 -4.31
N SER A 215 8.25 13.26 -5.32
CA SER A 215 9.43 12.52 -5.76
C SER A 215 9.39 12.24 -7.25
N ASP A 216 10.57 12.21 -7.85
CA ASP A 216 10.80 11.63 -9.17
C ASP A 216 11.88 10.56 -9.14
N LYS A 217 12.19 10.07 -7.93
CA LYS A 217 13.13 8.99 -7.70
C LYS A 217 12.51 7.65 -8.06
N LEU A 218 13.09 6.99 -9.06
CA LEU A 218 12.75 5.61 -9.37
C LEU A 218 13.38 4.68 -8.32
N PRO A 219 12.61 3.70 -7.85
CA PRO A 219 13.14 2.71 -6.93
C PRO A 219 14.16 1.79 -7.63
N ALA A 220 15.18 1.35 -6.90
CA ALA A 220 16.15 0.37 -7.40
C ALA A 220 15.53 -1.03 -7.50
N GLY A 221 15.85 -1.76 -8.57
CA GLY A 221 15.32 -3.11 -8.88
C GLY A 221 16.16 -4.28 -8.38
N ASN A 222 16.83 -4.16 -7.23
CA ASN A 222 17.77 -5.20 -6.77
C ASN A 222 17.05 -6.33 -6.03
N TYR A 223 16.23 -7.14 -6.70
CA TYR A 223 15.63 -8.37 -6.15
C TYR A 223 15.34 -9.38 -7.26
N ASP A 224 15.43 -10.67 -6.92
CA ASP A 224 15.26 -11.76 -7.87
C ASP A 224 13.98 -12.56 -7.56
N LEU A 225 13.26 -12.96 -8.60
CA LEU A 225 12.29 -14.06 -8.50
C LEU A 225 13.08 -15.36 -8.51
N VAL A 226 13.11 -16.08 -7.39
CA VAL A 226 13.92 -17.30 -7.24
C VAL A 226 13.22 -18.50 -7.87
N ALA A 227 11.94 -18.64 -7.58
CA ALA A 227 11.16 -19.78 -7.99
C ALA A 227 9.67 -19.44 -8.13
N LEU A 228 8.97 -20.25 -8.92
CA LEU A 228 7.52 -20.34 -8.93
C LEU A 228 7.13 -21.73 -8.46
N HIS A 229 6.44 -21.80 -7.33
CA HIS A 229 5.95 -23.05 -6.74
C HIS A 229 4.57 -23.37 -7.30
N LYS A 230 4.35 -24.63 -7.68
CA LYS A 230 3.12 -25.10 -8.30
C LYS A 230 2.00 -25.22 -7.28
N GLY A 231 0.82 -24.70 -7.62
CA GLY A 231 -0.42 -24.94 -6.90
C GLY A 231 -1.57 -25.20 -7.86
N ASP A 232 -2.71 -25.55 -7.27
CA ASP A 232 -3.96 -25.75 -8.01
C ASP A 232 -4.54 -24.40 -8.43
N GLU A 233 -4.62 -24.15 -9.73
CA GLU A 233 -5.06 -22.89 -10.33
C GLU A 233 -4.28 -21.65 -9.84
N ARG A 234 -3.05 -21.88 -9.37
CA ARG A 234 -2.18 -20.84 -8.82
C ARG A 234 -0.70 -21.17 -8.94
N LEU A 235 0.12 -20.14 -8.74
CA LEU A 235 1.55 -20.28 -8.46
C LEU A 235 1.89 -19.49 -7.20
N VAL A 236 2.95 -19.88 -6.49
CA VAL A 236 3.50 -19.09 -5.38
C VAL A 236 4.90 -18.64 -5.77
N ALA A 237 5.06 -17.35 -6.00
CA ALA A 237 6.33 -16.72 -6.31
C ALA A 237 7.17 -16.57 -5.05
N GLU A 238 8.40 -17.06 -5.12
CA GLU A 238 9.43 -16.91 -4.08
C GLU A 238 10.41 -15.82 -4.47
N ILE A 239 10.50 -14.81 -3.62
CA ILE A 239 11.29 -13.60 -3.83
C ILE A 239 12.55 -13.73 -2.99
N LYS A 240 13.71 -13.59 -3.64
CA LYS A 240 14.99 -13.68 -2.95
C LYS A 240 15.08 -12.59 -1.90
N ASP A 241 15.38 -12.99 -0.68
CA ASP A 241 15.56 -12.08 0.45
C ASP A 241 14.37 -11.11 0.61
N GLY A 242 13.14 -11.57 0.32
CA GLY A 242 11.93 -10.74 0.33
C GLY A 242 11.75 -9.93 1.62
N ASP A 243 12.03 -10.55 2.77
CA ASP A 243 11.97 -9.95 4.11
C ASP A 243 13.05 -8.88 4.35
N LEU A 244 14.08 -8.84 3.50
CA LEU A 244 15.21 -7.92 3.56
C LEU A 244 15.16 -6.84 2.48
N ILE A 245 14.09 -6.79 1.67
CA ILE A 245 13.86 -5.75 0.68
C ILE A 245 13.65 -4.42 1.42
N THR A 246 14.73 -3.65 1.53
CA THR A 246 14.79 -2.37 2.25
C THR A 246 14.92 -1.18 1.30
N GLN A 247 15.12 -1.41 0.00
CA GLN A 247 15.41 -0.37 -0.98
C GLN A 247 14.27 0.66 -1.11
N MET A 248 13.03 0.27 -0.76
CA MET A 248 11.87 1.17 -0.71
C MET A 248 11.51 1.62 0.70
N GLY A 249 12.09 1.01 1.75
CA GLY A 249 11.79 1.32 3.15
C GLY A 249 10.29 1.46 3.44
N SER A 250 9.92 2.54 4.12
CA SER A 250 8.52 2.87 4.44
C SER A 250 7.69 3.35 3.25
N ASN A 251 8.30 3.52 2.07
CA ASN A 251 7.63 3.90 0.84
C ASN A 251 7.18 2.69 0.00
N LEU A 252 7.45 1.44 0.40
CA LEU A 252 6.87 0.28 -0.29
C LEU A 252 5.35 0.33 -0.16
N TYR A 253 4.64 0.21 -1.29
CA TYR A 253 3.18 0.29 -1.36
C TYR A 253 2.56 -1.06 -1.69
N ARG A 254 3.00 -1.69 -2.78
CA ARG A 254 2.44 -2.96 -3.25
C ARG A 254 3.44 -3.75 -4.09
N THR A 255 3.16 -5.03 -4.26
CA THR A 255 3.86 -5.91 -5.20
C THR A 255 2.92 -6.22 -6.35
N MET A 256 3.41 -6.11 -7.59
CA MET A 256 2.64 -6.40 -8.80
C MET A 256 3.30 -7.53 -9.59
N VAL A 257 2.45 -8.35 -10.21
CA VAL A 257 2.86 -9.46 -11.07
C VAL A 257 2.68 -9.05 -12.51
N PHE A 258 3.73 -9.24 -13.31
CA PHE A 258 3.72 -9.01 -14.74
C PHE A 258 3.74 -10.34 -15.49
N LYS A 259 2.75 -10.57 -16.34
CA LYS A 259 2.66 -11.75 -17.19
C LYS A 259 3.23 -11.43 -18.56
N TYR A 260 4.28 -12.15 -18.96
CA TYR A 260 4.83 -12.07 -20.31
C TYR A 260 4.03 -12.91 -21.31
N THR A 261 4.01 -12.42 -22.55
CA THR A 261 3.53 -13.13 -23.75
C THR A 261 4.67 -13.39 -24.76
N GLY A 262 5.80 -12.67 -24.63
CA GLY A 262 6.99 -12.80 -25.47
C GLY A 262 8.27 -13.12 -24.69
N ALA A 263 9.43 -12.82 -25.29
CA ALA A 263 10.72 -13.00 -24.64
C ALA A 263 10.90 -11.99 -23.49
N PRO A 264 11.20 -12.45 -22.27
CA PRO A 264 11.37 -11.57 -21.13
C PRO A 264 12.68 -10.79 -21.22
N THR A 265 12.68 -9.57 -20.71
CA THR A 265 13.88 -8.75 -20.55
C THR A 265 13.95 -8.25 -19.12
N ALA A 266 15.06 -8.56 -18.44
CA ALA A 266 15.29 -8.06 -17.10
C ALA A 266 15.59 -6.55 -17.12
N ASP A 267 15.33 -5.88 -16.00
CA ASP A 267 15.58 -4.47 -15.71
C ASP A 267 14.83 -3.47 -16.59
N GLU A 268 13.90 -3.92 -17.44
CA GLU A 268 13.04 -3.01 -18.21
C GLU A 268 11.88 -2.49 -17.38
N CYS A 269 11.39 -1.29 -17.69
CA CYS A 269 10.20 -0.78 -17.03
C CYS A 269 8.92 -1.41 -17.61
N PRO A 270 7.94 -1.77 -16.76
CA PRO A 270 6.71 -2.42 -17.21
C PRO A 270 5.96 -1.65 -18.30
N GLY A 271 5.93 -0.32 -18.26
CA GLY A 271 5.27 0.49 -19.27
C GLY A 271 5.84 0.27 -20.68
N THR A 272 7.15 0.04 -20.80
CA THR A 272 7.80 -0.30 -22.08
C THR A 272 7.31 -1.67 -22.56
N ALA A 273 7.33 -2.68 -21.68
CA ALA A 273 6.88 -4.03 -22.01
C ALA A 273 5.40 -4.07 -22.42
N VAL A 274 4.54 -3.28 -21.77
CA VAL A 274 3.12 -3.13 -22.13
C VAL A 274 2.98 -2.43 -23.48
N SER A 275 3.69 -1.33 -23.71
CA SER A 275 3.60 -0.58 -24.97
C SER A 275 4.03 -1.40 -26.18
N GLU A 276 4.94 -2.36 -25.99
CA GLU A 276 5.39 -3.28 -27.03
C GLU A 276 4.58 -4.59 -27.08
N VAL A 277 3.49 -4.68 -26.31
CA VAL A 277 2.58 -5.85 -26.27
C VAL A 277 3.29 -7.14 -25.83
N ARG A 278 4.39 -7.02 -25.08
CA ARG A 278 5.18 -8.15 -24.58
C ARG A 278 4.62 -8.75 -23.29
N GLY A 279 3.63 -8.10 -22.69
CA GLY A 279 2.93 -8.61 -21.52
C GLY A 279 1.89 -7.64 -20.96
N ALA A 280 1.37 -7.98 -19.78
CA ALA A 280 0.43 -7.16 -19.03
C ALA A 280 0.54 -7.41 -17.51
N PHE A 281 0.10 -6.44 -16.72
CA PHE A 281 -0.11 -6.66 -15.29
C PHE A 281 -1.23 -7.67 -15.07
N TYR A 282 -0.95 -8.66 -14.21
CA TYR A 282 -1.86 -9.78 -13.96
C TYR A 282 -2.55 -9.68 -12.60
N SER A 283 -1.78 -9.43 -11.55
CA SER A 283 -2.31 -9.26 -10.19
C SER A 283 -1.55 -8.20 -9.41
N GLN A 284 -2.21 -7.70 -8.36
CA GLN A 284 -1.68 -6.75 -7.41
C GLN A 284 -1.98 -7.26 -6.01
N GLU A 285 -0.99 -7.24 -5.12
CA GLU A 285 -1.14 -7.63 -3.73
C GLU A 285 -0.55 -6.53 -2.84
N THR A 286 -1.08 -6.40 -1.62
CA THR A 286 -0.47 -5.57 -0.58
C THR A 286 1.01 -5.96 -0.43
N ALA A 287 1.87 -5.00 -0.12
CA ALA A 287 3.32 -5.19 0.03
C ALA A 287 3.66 -6.54 0.69
N VAL A 288 4.23 -7.45 -0.10
CA VAL A 288 4.57 -8.80 0.34
C VAL A 288 5.95 -8.76 0.99
N LEU A 289 5.96 -8.73 2.33
CA LEU A 289 7.17 -8.63 3.15
C LEU A 289 7.73 -9.99 3.60
N ASN A 290 7.08 -11.11 3.28
CA ASN A 290 7.49 -12.46 3.69
C ASN A 290 8.17 -13.26 2.55
N GLY A 291 8.50 -12.58 1.44
CA GLY A 291 9.11 -13.19 0.26
C GLY A 291 8.24 -14.19 -0.50
N LEU A 292 6.94 -14.32 -0.19
CA LEU A 292 6.04 -15.28 -0.85
C LEU A 292 4.76 -14.62 -1.35
N LEU A 293 4.60 -14.59 -2.67
CA LEU A 293 3.46 -13.96 -3.35
C LEU A 293 2.60 -15.02 -4.05
N THR A 294 1.32 -15.12 -3.71
CA THR A 294 0.41 -16.09 -4.35
C THR A 294 -0.28 -15.47 -5.58
N ILE A 295 -0.12 -16.11 -6.73
CA ILE A 295 -0.70 -15.72 -8.02
C ILE A 295 -1.87 -16.67 -8.31
N LYS A 296 -3.12 -16.19 -8.27
CA LYS A 296 -4.34 -17.01 -8.37
C LYS A 296 -5.05 -16.87 -9.72
N GLY A 297 -6.07 -17.69 -9.96
CA GLY A 297 -6.94 -17.61 -11.14
C GLY A 297 -6.28 -18.10 -12.42
N LEU A 298 -5.27 -18.97 -12.28
CA LEU A 298 -4.55 -19.56 -13.40
C LEU A 298 -5.25 -20.83 -13.86
N THR A 299 -5.06 -21.19 -15.12
CA THR A 299 -5.54 -22.46 -15.66
C THR A 299 -4.45 -23.52 -15.48
N ASN A 300 -4.81 -24.64 -14.85
CA ASN A 300 -3.90 -25.79 -14.73
C ASN A 300 -3.40 -26.24 -16.11
N GLU A 301 -2.18 -26.80 -16.14
CA GLU A 301 -1.53 -27.33 -17.34
C GLU A 301 -1.20 -26.27 -18.42
N THR A 302 -1.50 -25.00 -18.16
CA THR A 302 -1.11 -23.88 -19.03
C THR A 302 0.18 -23.25 -18.51
N PRO A 303 1.26 -23.13 -19.31
CA PRO A 303 2.48 -22.47 -18.86
C PRO A 303 2.28 -20.95 -18.78
N TYR A 304 2.81 -20.34 -17.72
CA TYR A 304 2.82 -18.90 -17.53
C TYR A 304 4.23 -18.42 -17.26
N THR A 305 4.63 -17.33 -17.91
CA THR A 305 5.90 -16.64 -17.67
C THR A 305 5.62 -15.37 -16.87
N PHE A 306 6.12 -15.33 -15.64
CA PHE A 306 5.91 -14.21 -14.73
C PHE A 306 7.23 -13.53 -14.36
N ALA A 307 7.16 -12.20 -14.25
CA ALA A 307 8.10 -11.38 -13.50
C ALA A 307 7.32 -10.56 -12.47
N MET A 308 8.03 -9.83 -11.62
CA MET A 308 7.44 -9.01 -10.59
C MET A 308 8.04 -7.61 -10.58
N VAL A 309 7.21 -6.67 -10.15
CA VAL A 309 7.63 -5.31 -9.81
C VAL A 309 7.18 -4.92 -8.42
N LEU A 310 8.06 -4.21 -7.73
CA LEU A 310 7.71 -3.51 -6.51
C LEU A 310 7.22 -2.12 -6.90
N VAL A 311 6.23 -1.62 -6.15
CA VAL A 311 5.65 -0.30 -6.37
C VAL A 311 5.79 0.49 -5.09
N ASN A 312 6.34 1.70 -5.19
CA ASN A 312 6.41 2.62 -4.06
C ASN A 312 5.12 3.46 -3.91
N LYS A 313 4.99 4.23 -2.85
CA LYS A 313 3.82 5.09 -2.59
C LYS A 313 3.68 6.25 -3.60
N PHE A 314 4.77 6.61 -4.28
CA PHE A 314 4.72 7.51 -5.43
C PHE A 314 4.22 6.80 -6.70
N GLN A 315 3.85 5.52 -6.63
CA GLN A 315 3.40 4.71 -7.76
C GLN A 315 4.44 4.52 -8.86
N PHE A 316 5.72 4.72 -8.56
CA PHE A 316 6.82 4.26 -9.41
C PHE A 316 7.08 2.78 -9.18
N THR A 317 7.42 2.11 -10.27
CA THR A 317 7.82 0.70 -10.26
C THR A 317 9.33 0.58 -10.29
N THR A 318 9.83 -0.52 -9.76
CA THR A 318 11.16 -1.00 -10.15
C THR A 318 11.13 -1.46 -11.61
N GLY A 319 12.32 -1.75 -12.16
CA GLY A 319 12.41 -2.58 -13.35
C GLY A 319 11.83 -3.97 -13.10
N LEU A 320 11.38 -4.63 -14.17
CA LEU A 320 10.99 -6.03 -14.15
C LEU A 320 12.21 -6.86 -13.78
N ASN A 321 12.06 -7.70 -12.76
CA ASN A 321 13.11 -8.65 -12.41
C ASN A 321 13.21 -9.77 -13.46
N ASN A 322 14.02 -10.80 -13.16
CA ASN A 322 14.07 -12.00 -13.97
C ASN A 322 12.69 -12.67 -14.07
N ALA A 323 12.36 -13.18 -15.26
CA ALA A 323 11.13 -13.91 -15.47
C ALA A 323 11.33 -15.42 -15.30
N ILE A 324 10.37 -16.09 -14.67
CA ILE A 324 10.34 -17.55 -14.55
C ILE A 324 9.08 -18.06 -15.22
N THR A 325 9.22 -19.17 -15.95
CA THR A 325 8.09 -19.89 -16.53
C THR A 325 7.74 -21.08 -15.68
N GLU A 326 6.48 -21.22 -15.31
CA GLU A 326 5.98 -22.41 -14.62
C GLU A 326 4.53 -22.69 -14.99
N THR A 327 4.13 -23.95 -14.81
CA THR A 327 2.80 -24.49 -15.14
C THR A 327 2.08 -24.90 -13.86
N PRO A 328 0.94 -24.27 -13.51
CA PRO A 328 0.08 -24.71 -12.41
C PRO A 328 -0.37 -26.16 -12.63
N GLN A 329 -0.60 -26.87 -11.55
CA GLN A 329 -0.96 -28.28 -11.59
C GLN A 329 -2.17 -28.55 -10.71
N SER A 330 -3.03 -29.45 -11.17
CA SER A 330 -4.15 -29.90 -10.37
C SER A 330 -3.68 -30.45 -9.03
N ILE A 331 -4.53 -30.28 -8.03
CA ILE A 331 -4.21 -30.71 -6.69
C ILE A 331 -3.98 -32.23 -6.59
N GLU A 332 -4.68 -33.04 -7.39
CA GLU A 332 -4.45 -34.48 -7.48
C GLU A 332 -3.05 -34.81 -8.00
N ALA A 333 -2.58 -34.07 -9.01
CA ALA A 333 -1.24 -34.23 -9.54
C ALA A 333 -0.18 -33.84 -8.49
N LEU A 334 -0.41 -32.73 -7.77
CA LEU A 334 0.47 -32.27 -6.70
C LEU A 334 0.53 -33.23 -5.51
N LEU A 335 -0.61 -33.74 -5.04
CA LEU A 335 -0.66 -34.72 -3.96
C LEU A 335 0.05 -36.01 -4.33
N LYS A 336 -0.12 -36.47 -5.58
CA LYS A 336 0.57 -37.66 -6.11
C LYS A 336 2.09 -37.44 -6.19
N ALA A 337 2.52 -36.26 -6.63
CA ALA A 337 3.94 -35.94 -6.78
C ALA A 337 4.65 -35.68 -5.43
N ASN A 338 3.98 -35.01 -4.48
CA ASN A 338 4.65 -34.47 -3.30
C ASN A 338 4.74 -35.44 -2.12
N GLY A 339 3.85 -36.43 -2.01
CA GLY A 339 3.86 -37.43 -0.93
C GLY A 339 3.65 -36.89 0.50
N CYS A 340 3.57 -35.58 0.69
CA CYS A 340 3.30 -34.89 1.97
C CYS A 340 1.88 -34.32 1.96
N PHE A 341 0.88 -35.21 1.96
CA PHE A 341 -0.53 -34.89 1.69
C PHE A 341 -1.11 -33.78 2.57
N LEU A 342 -0.93 -33.82 3.89
CA LEU A 342 -1.53 -32.84 4.81
C LEU A 342 -0.92 -31.44 4.65
N LEU A 343 0.41 -31.38 4.47
CA LEU A 343 1.10 -30.10 4.31
C LEU A 343 0.82 -29.52 2.93
N THR A 344 0.84 -30.35 1.87
CA THR A 344 0.46 -29.94 0.51
C THR A 344 -0.97 -29.41 0.48
N ALA A 345 -1.90 -30.00 1.23
CA ALA A 345 -3.26 -29.49 1.38
C ALA A 345 -3.34 -28.19 2.20
N GLY A 346 -2.55 -28.04 3.26
CA GLY A 346 -2.57 -26.85 4.12
C GLY A 346 -1.92 -25.61 3.49
N PHE A 347 -0.81 -25.79 2.76
CA PHE A 347 -0.20 -24.74 1.92
C PHE A 347 -0.84 -24.64 0.54
N GLU A 348 -1.70 -25.61 0.24
CA GLU A 348 -2.48 -25.70 -0.99
C GLU A 348 -1.62 -25.69 -2.29
N GLY A 349 -0.43 -26.28 -2.21
CA GLY A 349 0.57 -26.31 -3.29
C GLY A 349 1.91 -26.86 -2.83
N SER A 350 2.94 -26.75 -3.66
CA SER A 350 4.33 -26.89 -3.22
C SER A 350 4.77 -25.67 -2.40
N HIS A 351 5.65 -25.88 -1.43
CA HIS A 351 6.14 -24.83 -0.55
C HIS A 351 7.51 -25.24 0.01
N PRO A 352 8.46 -24.31 0.23
CA PRO A 352 9.77 -24.64 0.81
C PRO A 352 9.69 -25.44 2.13
N THR A 353 8.76 -25.06 3.02
CA THR A 353 8.45 -25.80 4.25
C THR A 353 8.08 -27.28 3.99
N ILE A 354 7.34 -27.57 2.92
CA ILE A 354 6.98 -28.96 2.56
C ILE A 354 8.22 -29.74 2.14
N GLU A 355 9.12 -29.10 1.38
CA GLU A 355 10.37 -29.72 0.94
C GLU A 355 11.27 -30.04 2.14
N TYR A 356 11.37 -29.14 3.12
CA TYR A 356 12.08 -29.42 4.37
C TYR A 356 11.54 -30.67 5.07
N PHE A 357 10.21 -30.76 5.29
CA PHE A 357 9.62 -31.91 5.97
C PHE A 357 9.76 -33.20 5.17
N ARG A 358 9.82 -33.12 3.84
CA ARG A 358 10.14 -34.27 2.99
C ARG A 358 11.57 -34.76 3.23
N ARG A 359 12.56 -33.86 3.22
CA ARG A 359 13.96 -34.20 3.53
C ARG A 359 14.11 -34.77 4.93
N PHE A 360 13.45 -34.16 5.92
CA PHE A 360 13.42 -34.68 7.29
C PHE A 360 12.84 -36.10 7.36
N ARG A 361 11.70 -36.35 6.69
CA ARG A 361 11.13 -37.70 6.60
C ARG A 361 12.14 -38.70 6.03
N ASP A 362 12.71 -38.38 4.88
CA ASP A 362 13.57 -39.31 4.14
C ASP A 362 14.89 -39.58 4.85
N GLN A 363 15.49 -38.54 5.45
CA GLN A 363 16.81 -38.64 6.08
C GLN A 363 16.76 -39.03 7.56
N VAL A 364 15.71 -38.65 8.30
CA VAL A 364 15.62 -38.88 9.75
C VAL A 364 14.63 -40.00 10.09
N LEU A 365 13.38 -39.91 9.60
CA LEU A 365 12.34 -40.88 9.95
C LEU A 365 12.51 -42.23 9.24
N LEU A 366 13.06 -42.21 8.02
CA LEU A 366 13.35 -43.40 7.23
C LEU A 366 14.83 -43.80 7.27
N GLY A 367 15.71 -42.88 7.64
CA GLY A 367 17.15 -43.11 7.73
C GLY A 367 17.59 -43.89 8.96
N ASP A 368 18.84 -44.32 8.98
CA ASP A 368 19.32 -45.33 9.94
C ASP A 368 19.52 -44.79 11.37
N VAL A 369 19.57 -43.47 11.55
CA VAL A 369 19.94 -42.82 12.84
C VAL A 369 18.74 -42.70 13.79
N TRP A 370 17.54 -42.41 13.26
CA TRP A 370 16.28 -42.30 14.04
C TRP A 370 15.16 -43.18 13.49
N GLY A 371 15.31 -43.72 12.27
CA GLY A 371 14.33 -44.55 11.57
C GLY A 371 14.32 -46.01 12.02
N GLY A 372 14.24 -46.19 13.34
CA GLY A 372 13.75 -47.46 13.90
C GLY A 372 12.31 -47.72 13.45
N ASN A 373 11.74 -48.85 13.91
CA ASN A 373 10.39 -49.28 13.52
C ASN A 373 9.30 -48.21 13.76
N LEU A 374 9.49 -47.31 14.72
CA LEU A 374 8.57 -46.21 15.04
C LEU A 374 8.50 -45.13 13.96
N GLY A 375 9.65 -44.67 13.45
CA GLY A 375 9.69 -43.66 12.38
C GLY A 375 9.03 -44.18 11.10
N LYS A 376 9.36 -45.42 10.73
CA LYS A 376 8.76 -46.12 9.58
C LYS A 376 7.26 -46.34 9.77
N LEU A 377 6.81 -46.73 10.97
CA LEU A 377 5.38 -46.89 11.27
C LEU A 377 4.63 -45.56 11.16
N ALA A 378 5.19 -44.46 11.67
CA ALA A 378 4.59 -43.13 11.55
C ALA A 378 4.42 -42.71 10.07
N VAL A 379 5.43 -42.97 9.24
CA VAL A 379 5.35 -42.71 7.79
C VAL A 379 4.28 -43.59 7.14
N VAL A 380 4.21 -44.89 7.45
CA VAL A 380 3.17 -45.78 6.90
C VAL A 380 1.77 -45.31 7.28
N LEU A 381 1.53 -44.95 8.54
CA LEU A 381 0.25 -44.40 8.99
C LEU A 381 -0.08 -43.10 8.25
N TYR A 382 0.89 -42.20 8.12
CA TYR A 382 0.72 -40.95 7.39
C TYR A 382 0.32 -41.16 5.93
N TYR A 383 0.95 -42.10 5.23
CA TYR A 383 0.62 -42.40 3.83
C TYR A 383 -0.68 -43.16 3.66
N HIS A 384 -1.11 -43.94 4.66
CA HIS A 384 -2.38 -44.63 4.63
C HIS A 384 -3.56 -43.66 4.78
N TYR A 385 -3.51 -42.74 5.75
CA TYR A 385 -4.61 -41.82 6.05
C TYR A 385 -4.51 -40.44 5.38
N GLY A 386 -3.28 -40.00 5.07
CA GLY A 386 -2.97 -38.67 4.54
C GLY A 386 -3.76 -38.29 3.29
N PRO A 387 -3.88 -39.16 2.26
CA PRO A 387 -4.62 -38.83 1.03
C PRO A 387 -6.12 -38.55 1.27
N GLY A 388 -6.74 -39.24 2.24
CA GLY A 388 -8.15 -39.03 2.58
C GLY A 388 -8.36 -37.76 3.38
N LEU A 389 -7.46 -37.47 4.32
CA LEU A 389 -7.49 -36.24 5.12
C LEU A 389 -7.17 -34.99 4.30
N ALA A 390 -6.21 -35.06 3.38
CA ALA A 390 -5.89 -33.96 2.47
C ALA A 390 -7.10 -33.52 1.66
N ARG A 391 -7.85 -34.47 1.08
CA ARG A 391 -9.11 -34.19 0.37
C ARG A 391 -10.14 -33.47 1.25
N LYS A 392 -10.25 -33.85 2.53
CA LYS A 392 -11.15 -33.18 3.48
C LYS A 392 -10.67 -31.76 3.85
N ILE A 393 -9.37 -31.57 4.08
CA ILE A 393 -8.78 -30.25 4.36
C ILE A 393 -9.02 -29.29 3.19
N MET A 394 -8.96 -29.81 1.95
CA MET A 394 -9.13 -29.01 0.74
C MET A 394 -10.61 -28.68 0.48
N ALA A 395 -11.52 -29.61 0.76
CA ALA A 395 -12.96 -29.40 0.65
C ALA A 395 -13.55 -28.51 1.76
N LEU A 396 -12.79 -28.27 2.84
CA LEU A 396 -13.16 -27.29 3.86
C LEU A 396 -12.96 -25.89 3.27
N ASP A 397 -14.09 -25.26 2.94
CA ASP A 397 -14.12 -23.88 2.49
C ASP A 397 -13.78 -22.92 3.65
N SER A 398 -13.27 -21.75 3.29
CA SER A 398 -12.72 -20.70 4.16
C SER A 398 -13.70 -20.07 5.18
N HIS A 399 -14.87 -20.67 5.40
CA HIS A 399 -15.98 -20.11 6.20
C HIS A 399 -16.21 -20.83 7.54
N SER A 400 -15.39 -21.83 7.90
CA SER A 400 -15.41 -22.40 9.25
C SER A 400 -14.70 -21.48 10.25
N THR A 401 -15.25 -21.34 11.45
CA THR A 401 -14.67 -20.58 12.58
C THR A 401 -13.26 -21.05 12.99
N PHE A 402 -12.87 -22.25 12.57
CA PHE A 402 -11.52 -22.76 12.66
C PHE A 402 -10.95 -22.96 11.25
N ASP A 403 -10.03 -22.10 10.83
CA ASP A 403 -9.29 -22.26 9.57
C ASP A 403 -8.21 -23.33 9.76
N LEU A 404 -8.57 -24.58 9.46
CA LEU A 404 -7.68 -25.73 9.54
C LEU A 404 -6.44 -25.57 8.65
N LYS A 405 -6.55 -24.87 7.49
CA LYS A 405 -5.41 -24.62 6.60
C LYS A 405 -4.44 -23.64 7.25
N SER A 406 -4.94 -22.56 7.85
CA SER A 406 -4.12 -21.63 8.64
C SER A 406 -3.44 -22.32 9.82
N PHE A 407 -4.15 -23.18 10.55
CA PHE A 407 -3.58 -23.96 11.64
C PHE A 407 -2.41 -24.84 11.15
N ILE A 408 -2.62 -25.61 10.07
CA ILE A 408 -1.57 -26.47 9.49
C ILE A 408 -0.35 -25.63 9.07
N ARG A 409 -0.55 -24.50 8.38
CA ARG A 409 0.54 -23.60 7.95
C ARG A 409 1.32 -23.06 9.15
N THR A 410 0.61 -22.57 10.17
CA THR A 410 1.19 -21.98 11.37
C THR A 410 2.00 -23.01 12.15
N THR A 411 1.44 -24.20 12.39
CA THR A 411 2.13 -25.30 13.07
C THR A 411 3.33 -25.79 12.27
N ALA A 412 3.20 -25.92 10.94
CA ALA A 412 4.29 -26.37 10.08
C ALA A 412 5.44 -25.38 10.05
N ASN A 413 5.17 -24.08 9.91
CA ASN A 413 6.21 -23.05 9.93
C ASN A 413 6.87 -22.94 11.30
N GLY A 414 6.09 -22.94 12.39
CA GLY A 414 6.65 -22.93 13.75
C GLY A 414 7.53 -24.16 14.04
N LEU A 415 7.10 -25.35 13.60
CA LEU A 415 7.88 -26.56 13.74
C LEU A 415 9.16 -26.52 12.88
N HIS A 416 9.07 -26.03 11.64
CA HIS A 416 10.24 -25.82 10.77
C HIS A 416 11.26 -24.89 11.44
N ASP A 417 10.80 -23.79 12.04
CA ASP A 417 11.66 -22.82 12.71
C ASP A 417 12.33 -23.36 13.97
N VAL A 418 11.64 -24.20 14.74
CA VAL A 418 12.25 -24.89 15.89
C VAL A 418 13.26 -25.92 15.39
N MET A 419 12.89 -26.75 14.42
CA MET A 419 13.73 -27.87 14.00
C MET A 419 15.00 -27.42 13.26
N LYS A 420 14.96 -26.35 12.46
CA LYS A 420 16.15 -25.81 11.79
C LYS A 420 17.25 -25.34 12.76
N HIS A 421 16.90 -25.08 14.03
CA HIS A 421 17.89 -24.74 15.07
C HIS A 421 18.61 -25.98 15.61
N PHE A 422 17.93 -27.14 15.64
CA PHE A 422 18.49 -28.40 16.13
C PHE A 422 19.15 -29.23 15.04
N TRP A 423 18.78 -28.99 13.78
CA TRP A 423 19.18 -29.82 12.64
C TRP A 423 19.62 -28.90 11.49
N ARG A 424 20.93 -28.77 11.31
CA ARG A 424 21.57 -28.04 10.20
C ARG A 424 22.30 -29.01 9.29
#